data_AF-A0A6G1XL12-F1
#
_entry.id   AF-A0A6G1XL12-F1
#
_cell.length_a   1.000
_cell.length_b   1.000
_cell.length_c   1.000
_cell.angle_alpha   90.00
_cell.angle_beta   90.00
_cell.angle_gamma   90.00
#
_symmetry.space_group_name_H-M   'P 1'
#
loop_
_entity.id
_entity.type
_entity.pdbx_description
1 polymer ?
#
loop_
_entity_poly.entity_id
_entity_poly.type
_entity_poly.pdbx_seq_one_letter_code
_entity_poly.pdbx_strand_id
1 'polypeptide(L)'
;MNISEQQLNNLMAAVSVALQPLVRVVPMTAVEWADQYYYLPKESSYGDGEWKTLPFQIAIMNSMGNDQVRTVNLIKSARVGYTKMLLGVVGYFIE
;
A
#
# COMPACT_ATOMS: atom_id res chain seq x y z
N MET A 1 29.30 36.91 18.88
CA MET A 1 28.48 35.90 19.57
C MET A 1 28.57 34.63 18.73
N ASN A 2 29.29 33.60 19.19
CA ASN A 2 29.39 32.32 18.48
C ASN A 2 28.45 31.33 19.15
N ILE A 3 27.65 30.64 18.34
CA ILE A 3 26.84 29.50 18.78
C ILE A 3 27.81 28.33 19.05
N SER A 4 27.69 27.69 20.21
CA SER A 4 28.52 26.52 20.54
C SER A 4 27.98 25.26 19.85
N GLU A 5 28.84 24.25 19.65
CA GLU A 5 28.41 22.95 19.14
C GLU A 5 27.30 22.33 19.98
N GLN A 6 27.34 22.50 21.31
CA GLN A 6 26.29 22.02 22.19
C GLN A 6 24.94 22.70 21.90
N GLN A 7 24.94 24.01 21.62
CA GLN A 7 23.72 24.75 21.27
C GLN A 7 23.18 24.30 19.91
N LEU A 8 24.07 24.03 18.94
CA LEU A 8 23.70 23.45 17.65
C LEU A 8 23.07 22.05 17.79
N ASN A 9 23.67 21.17 18.60
CA ASN A 9 23.17 19.82 18.84
C ASN A 9 21.80 19.84 19.55
N ASN A 10 21.64 20.71 20.55
CA ASN A 10 20.36 20.89 21.25
C ASN A 10 19.28 21.43 20.30
N LEU A 11 19.63 22.38 19.41
CA LEU A 11 18.73 22.91 18.39
C LEU A 11 18.30 21.81 17.41
N MET A 12 19.24 21.03 16.89
CA MET A 12 18.97 19.90 16.00
C MET A 12 18.01 18.90 16.64
N ALA A 13 18.27 18.49 17.89
CA ALA A 13 17.42 17.55 18.61
C ALA A 13 16.00 18.11 18.82
N ALA A 14 15.88 19.37 19.24
CA ALA A 14 14.59 20.02 19.45
C ALA A 14 13.79 20.14 18.14
N VAL A 15 14.44 20.51 17.03
CA VAL A 15 13.83 20.59 15.70
C VAL A 15 13.39 19.21 15.23
N SER A 16 14.24 18.18 15.35
CA SER A 16 13.88 16.82 14.95
C SER A 16 12.66 16.31 15.70
N VAL A 17 12.59 16.51 17.02
CA VAL A 17 11.44 16.12 17.85
C VAL A 17 10.19 16.92 17.48
N ALA A 18 10.32 18.24 17.30
CA ALA A 18 9.20 19.11 16.95
C ALA A 18 8.59 18.76 15.57
N LEU A 19 9.41 18.29 14.64
CA LEU A 19 8.97 17.89 13.30
C LEU A 19 8.50 16.43 13.21
N GLN A 20 8.76 15.58 14.21
CA GLN A 20 8.32 14.17 14.19
C GLN A 20 6.82 14.00 13.89
N PRO A 21 5.88 14.77 14.49
CA PRO A 21 4.46 14.61 14.22
C PRO A 21 4.04 14.93 12.77
N LEU A 22 4.88 15.65 12.03
CA LEU A 22 4.64 15.97 10.62
C LEU A 22 5.09 14.83 9.69
N VAL A 23 5.86 13.86 10.21
CA VAL A 23 6.26 12.67 9.47
C VAL A 23 5.05 11.74 9.38
N ARG A 24 4.46 11.68 8.18
CA ARG A 24 3.43 10.69 7.85
C ARG A 24 4.10 9.52 7.16
N VAL A 25 3.80 8.31 7.63
CA VAL A 25 4.20 7.09 6.92
C VAL A 25 3.57 7.11 5.53
N VAL A 26 4.36 6.80 4.51
CA VAL A 26 3.84 6.68 3.14
C VAL A 26 2.76 5.59 3.16
N PRO A 27 1.53 5.89 2.73
CA PRO A 27 0.47 4.89 2.73
C PRO A 27 0.87 3.74 1.81
N MET A 28 0.74 2.52 2.33
CA MET A 28 0.91 1.30 1.54
C MET A 28 -0.21 1.22 0.51
N THR A 29 0.12 0.85 -0.72
CA THR A 29 -0.86 0.65 -1.79
C THR A 29 -1.53 -0.72 -1.68
N ALA A 30 -2.71 -0.88 -2.29
CA ALA A 30 -3.41 -2.17 -2.29
C ALA A 30 -2.59 -3.29 -2.94
N VAL A 31 -1.75 -2.98 -3.94
CA VAL A 31 -0.84 -3.94 -4.56
C VAL A 31 0.28 -4.35 -3.60
N GLU A 32 0.92 -3.40 -2.93
CA GLU A 32 1.98 -3.69 -1.96
C GLU A 32 1.45 -4.54 -0.81
N TRP A 33 0.26 -4.21 -0.30
CA TRP A 33 -0.39 -5.02 0.73
C TRP A 33 -0.70 -6.44 0.22
N ALA A 34 -1.26 -6.56 -0.99
CA ALA A 34 -1.61 -7.87 -1.55
C ALA A 34 -0.38 -8.74 -1.80
N ASP A 35 0.69 -8.19 -2.40
CA ASP A 35 1.93 -8.93 -2.65
C ASP A 35 2.64 -9.32 -1.34
N GLN A 36 2.39 -8.61 -0.23
CA GLN A 36 3.02 -8.91 1.06
C GLN A 36 2.18 -9.86 1.94
N TYR A 37 0.85 -9.78 1.90
CA TYR A 37 -0.02 -10.44 2.89
C TYR A 37 -1.13 -11.30 2.29
N TYR A 38 -1.47 -11.12 1.02
CA TYR A 38 -2.62 -11.83 0.43
C TYR A 38 -2.23 -13.24 -0.03
N TYR A 39 -2.92 -14.25 0.53
CA TYR A 39 -2.71 -15.65 0.20
C TYR A 39 -3.89 -16.24 -0.58
N LEU A 40 -3.59 -17.04 -1.60
CA LEU A 40 -4.54 -17.76 -2.43
C LEU A 40 -4.80 -19.17 -1.88
N PRO A 41 -6.00 -19.44 -1.32
CA PRO A 41 -6.33 -20.76 -0.80
C PRO A 41 -6.53 -21.77 -1.94
N LYS A 42 -6.07 -23.01 -1.71
CA LYS A 42 -6.07 -24.10 -2.69
C LYS A 42 -7.47 -24.52 -3.13
N GLU A 43 -8.45 -24.38 -2.25
CA GLU A 43 -9.84 -24.82 -2.46
C GLU A 43 -10.59 -23.93 -3.47
N SER A 44 -10.16 -22.67 -3.61
CA SER A 44 -10.88 -21.68 -4.45
C SER A 44 -9.99 -20.97 -5.46
N SER A 45 -8.78 -21.47 -5.69
CA SER A 45 -7.80 -20.86 -6.58
C SER A 45 -7.19 -21.92 -7.50
N TYR A 46 -6.97 -21.56 -8.78
CA TYR A 46 -6.30 -22.46 -9.73
C TYR A 46 -4.81 -22.65 -9.41
N GLY A 47 -4.19 -21.67 -8.74
CA GLY A 47 -2.88 -21.77 -8.12
C GLY A 47 -3.00 -21.44 -6.63
N ASP A 48 -2.34 -22.23 -5.80
CA ASP A 48 -2.18 -22.01 -4.36
C ASP A 48 -0.88 -21.25 -4.06
N GLY A 49 -0.87 -20.48 -2.98
CA GLY A 49 0.32 -19.75 -2.53
C GLY A 49 0.11 -18.25 -2.35
N GLU A 50 1.22 -17.55 -2.24
CA GLU A 50 1.25 -16.09 -2.13
C GLU A 50 0.73 -15.44 -3.42
N TRP A 51 -0.06 -14.37 -3.26
CA TRP A 51 -0.47 -13.56 -4.38
C TRP A 51 0.74 -12.90 -5.04
N LYS A 52 0.74 -12.86 -6.37
CA LYS A 52 1.73 -12.11 -7.14
C LYS A 52 1.02 -11.30 -8.20
N THR A 53 1.07 -9.98 -8.05
CA THR A 53 0.41 -9.05 -8.96
C THR A 53 1.03 -9.11 -10.35
N LEU A 54 0.21 -9.34 -11.37
CA LEU A 54 0.64 -9.26 -12.77
C LEU A 54 0.72 -7.79 -13.22
N PRO A 55 1.59 -7.44 -14.20
CA PRO A 55 1.80 -6.04 -14.58
C PRO A 55 0.53 -5.24 -14.90
N PHE A 56 -0.44 -5.85 -15.59
CA PHE A 56 -1.70 -5.18 -15.94
C PHE A 56 -2.66 -5.00 -14.75
N GLN A 57 -2.50 -5.79 -13.69
CA GLN A 57 -3.34 -5.76 -12.50
C GLN A 57 -2.97 -4.59 -11.57
N ILE A 58 -1.72 -4.11 -11.63
CA ILE A 58 -1.18 -3.07 -10.75
C ILE A 58 -2.06 -1.81 -10.76
N ALA A 59 -2.27 -1.23 -11.94
CA ALA A 59 -3.05 0.00 -12.08
C ALA A 59 -4.51 -0.22 -11.67
N ILE A 60 -5.07 -1.39 -11.95
CA ILE A 60 -6.46 -1.73 -11.63
C ILE A 60 -6.65 -1.81 -10.11
N MET A 61 -5.82 -2.60 -9.42
CA MET A 61 -5.91 -2.78 -7.97
C MET A 61 -5.62 -1.49 -7.22
N ASN A 62 -4.58 -0.74 -7.61
CA ASN A 62 -4.28 0.55 -6.99
C ASN A 62 -5.36 1.60 -7.28
N SER A 63 -6.06 1.54 -8.42
CA SER A 63 -7.22 2.41 -8.65
C SER A 63 -8.40 2.03 -7.75
N MET A 64 -8.60 0.73 -7.48
CA MET A 64 -9.67 0.28 -6.58
C MET A 64 -9.38 0.61 -5.11
N GLY A 65 -8.12 0.53 -4.68
CA GLY A 65 -7.68 0.82 -3.31
C GLY A 65 -7.40 2.29 -3.01
N ASN A 66 -7.63 3.21 -3.95
CA ASN A 66 -7.32 4.62 -3.80
C ASN A 66 -8.56 5.43 -3.37
N ASP A 67 -8.47 6.08 -2.22
CA ASP A 67 -9.55 6.89 -1.62
C ASP A 67 -10.04 8.04 -2.52
N GLN A 68 -9.23 8.50 -3.47
CA GLN A 68 -9.61 9.55 -4.43
C GLN A 68 -10.50 9.01 -5.57
N VAL A 69 -10.60 7.68 -5.73
CA VAL A 69 -11.34 7.05 -6.83
C VAL A 69 -12.63 6.44 -6.31
N ARG A 70 -13.76 7.10 -6.60
CA ARG A 70 -15.09 6.62 -6.19
C ARG A 70 -15.58 5.41 -7.01
N THR A 71 -15.21 5.32 -8.28
CA THR A 71 -15.76 4.30 -9.19
C THR A 71 -14.73 3.89 -10.24
N VAL A 72 -14.49 2.59 -10.35
CA VAL A 72 -13.59 1.99 -11.35
C VAL A 72 -14.42 1.21 -12.36
N ASN A 73 -14.40 1.63 -13.62
CA ASN A 73 -15.03 0.90 -14.73
C ASN A 73 -13.94 0.15 -15.51
N LEU A 74 -14.14 -1.16 -15.69
CA LEU A 74 -13.17 -2.03 -16.36
C LEU A 74 -13.90 -3.02 -17.27
N ILE A 75 -13.43 -3.15 -18.50
CA ILE A 75 -13.75 -4.30 -19.36
C ILE A 75 -12.63 -5.33 -19.18
N LYS A 76 -12.98 -6.57 -18.86
CA LYS A 76 -12.01 -7.65 -18.63
C LYS A 76 -12.42 -8.95 -19.31
N SER A 77 -11.40 -9.72 -19.70
CA SER A 77 -11.55 -11.08 -20.23
C SER A 77 -11.86 -12.10 -19.13
N ALA A 78 -12.28 -13.31 -19.52
CA ALA A 78 -12.46 -14.41 -18.57
C ALA A 78 -11.11 -14.90 -18.00
N ARG A 79 -11.14 -15.39 -16.75
CA ARG A 79 -10.00 -16.03 -16.06
C ARG A 79 -8.70 -15.21 -15.93
N VAL A 80 -8.78 -13.88 -15.90
CA VAL A 80 -7.62 -12.99 -15.67
C VAL A 80 -7.33 -12.70 -14.18
N GLY A 81 -7.87 -13.51 -13.27
CA GLY A 81 -7.69 -13.31 -11.81
C GLY A 81 -8.52 -12.16 -11.22
N TYR A 82 -9.53 -11.65 -11.93
CA TYR A 82 -10.32 -10.47 -11.49
C TYR A 82 -10.95 -10.61 -10.10
N THR A 83 -11.58 -11.74 -9.81
CA THR A 83 -12.18 -11.98 -8.49
C THR A 83 -11.14 -11.94 -7.37
N LYS A 84 -9.94 -12.47 -7.61
CA LYS A 84 -8.86 -12.45 -6.61
C LYS A 84 -8.29 -11.04 -6.41
N MET A 85 -8.21 -10.22 -7.47
CA MET A 85 -7.91 -8.79 -7.33
C MET A 85 -8.91 -8.09 -6.40
N LEU A 86 -10.22 -8.31 -6.61
CA LEU A 86 -11.26 -7.71 -5.75
C LEU A 86 -11.12 -8.16 -4.29
N LEU A 87 -10.90 -9.45 -4.05
CA LEU A 87 -10.72 -9.97 -2.70
C LEU A 87 -9.47 -9.42 -2.02
N GLY A 88 -8.35 -9.29 -2.75
CA GLY A 88 -7.13 -8.66 -2.24
C GLY A 88 -7.35 -7.20 -1.84
N VAL A 89 -8.04 -6.42 -2.67
CA VAL A 89 -8.38 -5.02 -2.36
C VAL A 89 -9.35 -4.93 -1.17
N VAL A 90 -10.33 -5.83 -1.07
CA VAL A 90 -11.21 -5.88 0.11
C VAL A 90 -10.42 -6.21 1.37
N GLY A 91 -9.46 -7.12 1.30
CA GLY A 91 -8.54 -7.42 2.41
C GLY A 91 -7.77 -6.18 2.86
N TYR A 92 -7.20 -5.44 1.91
CA TYR A 92 -6.50 -4.17 2.15
C TYR A 92 -7.38 -3.12 2.87
N PHE A 93 -8.69 -3.08 2.61
CA PHE A 93 -9.59 -2.14 3.29
C PHE A 93 -10.02 -2.55 4.70
N ILE A 94 -9.88 -3.82 5.06
CA ILE A 94 -10.30 -4.33 6.37
C ILE A 94 -9.20 -4.15 7.42
N GLU A 95 -7.94 -4.15 7.00
CA GLU A 95 -6.79 -3.86 7.87
C GLU A 95 -6.58 -2.36 8.10
#